data_AF-A0A929MBV1-F1
#
_entry.id   AF-A0A929MBV1-F1
#
_cell.length_a   1.000
_cell.length_b   1.000
_cell.length_c   1.000
_cell.angle_alpha   90.00
_cell.angle_beta   90.00
_cell.angle_gamma   90.00
#
_symmetry.space_group_name_H-M   'P 1'
#
loop_
_entity.id
_entity.type
_entity.pdbx_description
1 polymer ?
#
loop_
_entity_poly.entity_id
_entity_poly.type
_entity_poly.pdbx_seq_one_letter_code
_entity_poly.pdbx_strand_id
1 'polypeptide(L)'
;MSKYKIYTIVALIIMSVCFTLPVLGWHGAKERIANGDELPSYAYTIYDLYSSFQYKNHLLPKEVASDLHKMIEQKAEIGTPSFPIWYVSLEAPNYPKAAFPDGIPVYFHVDGYSGDVHEMNTINHYIGMYPMEHGGNLERAIAPYYLLIATLCMLAFLYYDGKFNSLLMVPTIIAPVLFMSAFVGWLYWYGHNMQEWGAFKIKPFMPTVLGDGSVAHFTTHSYPTIGFWVMMVMSVLCILAVFSKKKELNA
;
A
#
# COMPACT_ATOMS: atom_id res chain seq x y z
N MET A 1 31.50 2.40 -13.36
CA MET A 1 30.56 3.17 -12.52
C MET A 1 30.87 2.87 -11.06
N SER A 2 30.93 3.87 -10.18
CA SER A 2 31.17 3.63 -8.75
C SER A 2 30.07 2.80 -8.11
N LYS A 3 30.40 2.01 -7.09
CA LYS A 3 29.46 1.08 -6.44
C LYS A 3 28.26 1.80 -5.84
N TYR A 4 28.46 2.97 -5.22
CA TYR A 4 27.34 3.75 -4.66
C TYR A 4 26.35 4.19 -5.74
N LYS A 5 26.82 4.58 -6.93
CA LYS A 5 25.95 4.95 -8.06
C LYS A 5 25.11 3.76 -8.52
N ILE A 6 25.69 2.55 -8.57
CA ILE A 6 24.95 1.33 -8.91
C ILE A 6 23.82 1.10 -7.92
N TYR A 7 24.12 1.07 -6.62
CA TYR A 7 23.10 0.83 -5.58
C TYR A 7 21.99 1.89 -5.60
N THR A 8 22.35 3.18 -5.72
CA THR A 8 21.38 4.26 -5.78
C THR A 8 20.52 4.22 -7.03
N ILE A 9 21.10 3.96 -8.22
CA ILE A 9 20.33 3.88 -9.48
C ILE A 9 19.35 2.71 -9.45
N VAL A 10 19.77 1.55 -8.94
CA VAL A 10 18.87 0.39 -8.79
C VAL A 10 17.73 0.72 -7.82
N ALA A 11 18.02 1.31 -6.66
CA ALA A 11 16.98 1.73 -5.72
C ALA A 11 16.03 2.79 -6.31
N LEU A 12 16.56 3.73 -7.09
CA LEU A 12 15.78 4.77 -7.76
C LEU A 12 14.81 4.20 -8.80
N ILE A 13 15.27 3.26 -9.64
CA ILE A 13 14.44 2.58 -10.63
C ILE A 13 13.32 1.82 -9.92
N ILE A 14 13.66 1.07 -8.88
CA ILE A 14 12.69 0.30 -8.08
C ILE A 14 11.65 1.24 -7.46
N MET A 15 12.06 2.33 -6.80
CA MET A 15 11.14 3.29 -6.19
C MET A 15 10.21 3.92 -7.25
N SER A 16 10.79 4.30 -8.39
CA SER A 16 10.05 4.97 -9.46
C SER A 16 8.97 4.06 -10.04
N VAL A 17 9.33 2.82 -10.35
CA VAL A 17 8.40 1.85 -10.96
C VAL A 17 7.40 1.35 -9.92
N CYS A 18 7.82 0.86 -8.76
CA CYS A 18 6.89 0.21 -7.84
C CYS A 18 5.97 1.19 -7.09
N PHE A 19 6.39 2.45 -6.89
CA PHE A 19 5.68 3.40 -6.04
C PHE A 19 5.48 4.77 -6.68
N THR A 20 6.54 5.51 -7.04
CA THR A 20 6.39 6.93 -7.42
C THR A 20 5.51 7.13 -8.64
N LEU A 21 5.70 6.37 -9.73
CA LEU A 21 4.91 6.49 -10.94
C LEU A 21 3.44 6.10 -10.75
N PRO A 22 3.08 4.91 -10.20
CA PRO A 22 1.68 4.55 -10.03
C PRO A 22 0.97 5.47 -9.03
N VAL A 23 1.64 5.93 -7.97
CA VAL A 23 1.04 6.83 -6.97
C VAL A 23 0.80 8.23 -7.55
N LEU A 24 1.80 8.82 -8.21
CA LEU A 24 1.63 10.15 -8.80
C LEU A 24 0.66 10.12 -9.98
N GLY A 25 0.70 9.06 -10.80
CA GLY A 25 -0.22 8.87 -11.92
C GLY A 25 -1.67 8.63 -11.50
N TRP A 26 -1.89 8.17 -10.27
CA TRP A 26 -3.22 7.94 -9.68
C TRP A 26 -3.65 9.05 -8.71
N HIS A 27 -2.82 10.06 -8.48
CA HIS A 27 -3.09 11.10 -7.50
C HIS A 27 -4.33 11.92 -7.87
N GLY A 28 -5.33 11.95 -6.97
CA GLY A 28 -6.62 12.61 -7.19
C GLY A 28 -7.58 11.86 -8.11
N ALA A 29 -7.22 10.67 -8.63
CA ALA A 29 -8.09 9.92 -9.54
C ALA A 29 -9.40 9.46 -8.87
N LYS A 30 -9.32 8.96 -7.62
CA LYS A 30 -10.52 8.52 -6.87
C LYS A 30 -11.53 9.65 -6.66
N GLU A 31 -11.06 10.86 -6.36
CA GLU A 31 -11.94 12.03 -6.16
C GLU A 31 -12.59 12.46 -7.48
N ARG A 32 -11.84 12.49 -8.57
CA ARG A 32 -12.38 12.74 -9.92
C ARG A 32 -13.45 11.74 -10.31
N ILE A 33 -13.20 10.44 -10.10
CA ILE A 33 -14.20 9.39 -10.36
C ILE A 33 -15.46 9.63 -9.55
N ALA A 34 -15.33 9.96 -8.25
CA ALA A 34 -16.47 10.23 -7.38
C ALA A 34 -17.28 11.46 -7.81
N ASN A 35 -16.63 12.49 -8.35
CA ASN A 35 -17.27 13.69 -8.87
C ASN A 35 -17.84 13.53 -10.29
N GLY A 36 -17.53 12.42 -10.98
CA GLY A 36 -17.87 12.22 -12.39
C GLY A 36 -16.98 13.02 -13.35
N ASP A 37 -15.82 13.46 -12.90
CA ASP A 37 -14.83 14.17 -13.72
C ASP A 37 -14.04 13.21 -14.61
N GLU A 38 -13.62 13.68 -15.78
CA GLU A 38 -12.72 12.91 -16.64
C GLU A 38 -11.32 12.74 -16.01
N LEU A 39 -10.82 11.51 -16.09
CA LEU A 39 -9.44 11.18 -15.75
C LEU A 39 -8.51 11.51 -16.93
N PRO A 40 -7.27 11.95 -16.66
CA PRO A 40 -6.24 12.02 -17.68
C PRO A 40 -6.04 10.67 -18.37
N SER A 41 -5.78 10.66 -19.68
CA SER A 41 -5.65 9.43 -20.46
C SER A 41 -4.58 8.47 -19.93
N TYR A 42 -3.48 9.00 -19.37
CA TYR A 42 -2.42 8.18 -18.78
C TYR A 42 -2.87 7.43 -17.52
N ALA A 43 -3.89 7.91 -16.79
CA ALA A 43 -4.33 7.30 -15.54
C ALA A 43 -4.95 5.93 -15.79
N TYR A 44 -5.70 5.77 -16.88
CA TYR A 44 -6.23 4.50 -17.35
C TYR A 44 -5.11 3.50 -17.64
N THR A 45 -4.13 3.89 -18.45
CA THR A 45 -2.99 3.04 -18.79
C THR A 45 -2.18 2.62 -17.56
N ILE A 46 -1.94 3.55 -16.63
CA ILE A 46 -1.24 3.25 -15.37
C ILE A 46 -2.07 2.28 -14.53
N TYR A 47 -3.35 2.54 -14.36
CA TYR A 47 -4.21 1.66 -13.56
C TYR A 47 -4.28 0.25 -14.13
N ASP A 48 -4.58 0.11 -15.42
CA ASP A 48 -4.75 -1.20 -16.07
C ASP A 48 -3.43 -1.98 -16.08
N LEU A 49 -2.30 -1.31 -16.33
CA LEU A 49 -0.98 -1.94 -16.29
C LEU A 49 -0.69 -2.50 -14.89
N TYR A 50 -0.86 -1.70 -13.85
CA TYR A 50 -0.45 -2.11 -12.51
C TYR A 50 -1.46 -3.04 -11.83
N SER A 51 -2.76 -2.89 -12.11
CA SER A 51 -3.79 -3.82 -11.64
C SER A 51 -3.73 -5.19 -12.34
N SER A 52 -3.08 -5.28 -13.51
CA SER A 52 -3.00 -6.53 -14.29
C SER A 52 -2.37 -7.70 -13.54
N PHE A 53 -1.45 -7.44 -12.61
CA PHE A 53 -0.76 -8.43 -11.78
C PHE A 53 -1.17 -8.39 -10.31
N GLN A 54 -2.23 -7.64 -9.97
CA GLN A 54 -2.78 -7.55 -8.62
C GLN A 54 -4.03 -8.41 -8.48
N TYR A 55 -4.50 -8.55 -7.24
CA TYR A 55 -5.77 -9.18 -6.97
C TYR A 55 -6.91 -8.46 -7.70
N LYS A 56 -7.80 -9.25 -8.28
CA LYS A 56 -9.03 -8.80 -8.92
C LYS A 56 -10.19 -9.44 -8.20
N ASN A 57 -11.19 -8.65 -7.85
CA ASN A 57 -12.39 -9.14 -7.18
C ASN A 57 -13.02 -10.27 -8.01
N HIS A 58 -13.16 -11.43 -7.38
CA HIS A 58 -13.60 -12.67 -8.01
C HIS A 58 -15.10 -12.67 -8.39
N LEU A 59 -15.88 -11.72 -7.87
CA LEU A 59 -17.29 -11.52 -8.18
C LEU A 59 -17.49 -10.65 -9.44
N LEU A 60 -16.45 -9.96 -9.91
CA LEU A 60 -16.50 -9.16 -11.14
C LEU A 60 -16.15 -10.00 -12.37
N PRO A 61 -16.85 -9.81 -13.52
CA PRO A 61 -16.42 -10.39 -14.78
C PRO A 61 -14.99 -9.99 -15.12
N LYS A 62 -14.19 -10.93 -15.65
CA LYS A 62 -12.76 -10.71 -15.89
C LYS A 62 -12.49 -9.54 -16.85
N GLU A 63 -13.35 -9.36 -17.85
CA GLU A 63 -13.25 -8.24 -18.77
C GLU A 63 -13.56 -6.88 -18.14
N VAL A 64 -14.28 -6.84 -17.01
CA VAL A 64 -14.59 -5.62 -16.24
C VAL A 64 -13.45 -5.35 -15.26
N ALA A 65 -13.05 -6.35 -14.48
CA ALA A 65 -11.98 -6.21 -13.47
C ALA A 65 -10.58 -5.90 -14.05
N SER A 66 -10.45 -5.87 -15.37
CA SER A 66 -9.18 -5.61 -16.08
C SER A 66 -9.19 -4.32 -16.88
N ASP A 67 -10.25 -3.52 -16.79
CA ASP A 67 -10.48 -2.35 -17.63
C ASP A 67 -11.12 -1.23 -16.79
N LEU A 68 -10.34 -0.20 -16.49
CA LEU A 68 -10.80 0.90 -15.64
C LEU A 68 -12.04 1.61 -16.21
N HIS A 69 -12.19 1.72 -17.53
CA HIS A 69 -13.39 2.34 -18.11
C HIS A 69 -14.64 1.56 -17.73
N LYS A 70 -14.61 0.24 -17.87
CA LYS A 70 -15.74 -0.62 -17.50
C LYS A 70 -15.98 -0.64 -16.00
N MET A 71 -14.92 -0.60 -15.20
CA MET A 71 -15.07 -0.51 -13.73
C MET A 71 -15.79 0.77 -13.33
N ILE A 72 -15.46 1.91 -13.94
CA ILE A 72 -16.14 3.19 -13.70
C ILE A 72 -17.60 3.12 -14.17
N GLU A 73 -17.84 2.62 -15.38
CA GLU A 73 -19.19 2.49 -15.96
C GLU A 73 -20.11 1.64 -15.08
N GLN A 74 -19.60 0.52 -14.58
CA GLN A 74 -20.36 -0.41 -13.74
C GLN A 74 -20.35 -0.04 -12.25
N LYS A 75 -19.73 1.08 -11.88
CA LYS A 75 -19.54 1.50 -10.48
C LYS A 75 -18.94 0.38 -9.62
N ALA A 76 -18.01 -0.36 -10.20
CA ALA A 76 -17.27 -1.41 -9.52
C ALA A 76 -16.34 -0.79 -8.45
N GLU A 77 -15.87 -1.63 -7.53
CA GLU A 77 -14.90 -1.21 -6.53
C GLU A 77 -13.53 -0.92 -7.18
N ILE A 78 -13.01 0.29 -7.00
CA ILE A 78 -11.75 0.74 -7.60
C ILE A 78 -10.71 0.97 -6.51
N GLY A 79 -9.75 0.06 -6.44
CA GLY A 79 -8.60 0.15 -5.55
C GLY A 79 -7.55 1.16 -5.98
N THR A 80 -6.40 1.12 -5.33
CA THR A 80 -5.20 1.87 -5.72
C THR A 80 -4.25 0.99 -6.54
N PRO A 81 -3.59 1.51 -7.59
CA PRO A 81 -2.75 0.69 -8.48
C PRO A 81 -1.28 0.58 -8.04
N SER A 82 -0.83 1.24 -6.98
CA SER A 82 0.56 1.09 -6.52
C SER A 82 0.86 -0.35 -6.06
N PHE A 83 2.12 -0.68 -5.77
CA PHE A 83 2.42 -2.04 -5.34
C PHE A 83 1.83 -2.29 -3.94
N PRO A 84 1.06 -3.38 -3.73
CA PRO A 84 0.53 -3.70 -2.42
C PRO A 84 1.69 -4.01 -1.47
N ILE A 85 1.67 -3.41 -0.29
CA ILE A 85 2.68 -3.57 0.76
C ILE A 85 2.29 -4.69 1.73
N TRP A 86 1.03 -4.73 2.12
CA TRP A 86 0.55 -5.71 3.09
C TRP A 86 -0.80 -6.29 2.68
N TYR A 87 -1.00 -7.55 3.00
CA TYR A 87 -2.23 -8.28 2.75
C TYR A 87 -2.90 -8.61 4.07
N VAL A 88 -4.21 -8.41 4.14
CA VAL A 88 -5.07 -8.90 5.22
C VAL A 88 -6.29 -9.57 4.60
N SER A 89 -6.62 -10.78 5.03
CA SER A 89 -7.88 -11.44 4.67
C SER A 89 -8.61 -11.97 5.88
N LEU A 90 -9.93 -11.99 5.77
CA LEU A 90 -10.84 -12.64 6.72
C LEU A 90 -11.52 -13.82 6.03
N GLU A 91 -11.36 -15.01 6.60
CA GLU A 91 -12.21 -16.16 6.30
C GLU A 91 -13.32 -16.25 7.35
N ALA A 92 -14.54 -16.56 6.92
CA ALA A 92 -15.68 -16.78 7.82
C ALA A 92 -16.54 -17.96 7.37
N PRO A 93 -17.26 -18.63 8.29
CA PRO A 93 -18.20 -19.70 7.92
C PRO A 93 -19.28 -19.27 6.91
N ASN A 94 -19.69 -17.99 6.94
CA ASN A 94 -20.70 -17.43 6.04
C ASN A 94 -20.16 -17.04 4.66
N TYR A 95 -18.84 -17.10 4.46
CA TYR A 95 -18.16 -16.80 3.20
C TYR A 95 -17.54 -18.12 2.67
N PRO A 96 -18.30 -18.94 1.92
CA PRO A 96 -17.87 -20.27 1.54
C PRO A 96 -16.69 -20.20 0.56
N LYS A 97 -15.68 -21.06 0.74
CA LYS A 97 -14.47 -21.09 -0.11
C LYS A 97 -14.73 -21.29 -1.60
N ALA A 98 -15.89 -21.86 -1.96
CA ALA A 98 -16.30 -21.99 -3.36
C ALA A 98 -16.58 -20.64 -4.04
N ALA A 99 -17.08 -19.66 -3.27
CA ALA A 99 -17.30 -18.30 -3.74
C ALA A 99 -16.13 -17.39 -3.37
N PHE A 100 -15.60 -17.51 -2.14
CA PHE A 100 -14.54 -16.68 -1.56
C PHE A 100 -13.29 -17.53 -1.28
N PRO A 101 -12.54 -17.95 -2.31
CA PRO A 101 -11.41 -18.88 -2.15
C PRO A 101 -10.30 -18.32 -1.27
N ASP A 102 -10.09 -17.00 -1.31
CA ASP A 102 -9.06 -16.28 -0.54
C ASP A 102 -9.65 -15.53 0.67
N GLY A 103 -10.88 -15.87 1.08
CA GLY A 103 -11.66 -15.10 2.05
C GLY A 103 -12.06 -13.72 1.50
N ILE A 104 -11.93 -12.70 2.32
CA ILE A 104 -12.20 -11.29 1.96
C ILE A 104 -10.88 -10.53 2.03
N PRO A 105 -10.09 -10.56 0.94
CA PRO A 105 -8.76 -9.98 0.93
C PRO A 105 -8.80 -8.47 0.74
N VAL A 106 -8.03 -7.76 1.54
CA VAL A 106 -7.71 -6.35 1.37
C VAL A 106 -6.20 -6.18 1.36
N TYR A 107 -5.74 -5.33 0.46
CA TYR A 107 -4.34 -4.99 0.28
C TYR A 107 -4.12 -3.54 0.68
N PHE A 108 -3.11 -3.31 1.52
CA PHE A 108 -2.66 -1.99 1.93
C PHE A 108 -1.56 -1.52 1.01
N HIS A 109 -1.68 -0.28 0.56
CA HIS A 109 -0.76 0.41 -0.32
C HIS A 109 -0.20 1.65 0.38
N VAL A 110 0.86 2.26 -0.16
CA VAL A 110 1.42 3.51 0.39
C VAL A 110 0.39 4.65 0.42
N ASP A 111 -0.51 4.66 -0.56
CA ASP A 111 -1.45 5.74 -0.87
C ASP A 111 -2.91 5.29 -0.80
N GLY A 112 -3.18 4.09 -0.28
CA GLY A 112 -4.55 3.59 -0.21
C GLY A 112 -4.69 2.12 0.10
N TYR A 113 -5.75 1.56 -0.44
CA TYR A 113 -6.11 0.16 -0.33
C TYR A 113 -6.81 -0.32 -1.61
N SER A 114 -6.80 -1.63 -1.81
CA SER A 114 -7.51 -2.36 -2.86
C SER A 114 -8.00 -3.71 -2.32
N GLY A 115 -8.81 -4.44 -3.08
CA GLY A 115 -9.35 -5.74 -2.66
C GLY A 115 -10.86 -5.72 -2.58
N ASP A 116 -11.41 -6.45 -1.61
CA ASP A 116 -12.84 -6.53 -1.34
C ASP A 116 -13.19 -5.63 -0.14
N VAL A 117 -12.93 -4.33 -0.27
CA VAL A 117 -13.08 -3.35 0.82
C VAL A 117 -14.54 -3.18 1.19
N HIS A 118 -15.48 -3.29 0.23
CA HIS A 118 -16.90 -3.23 0.54
C HIS A 118 -17.34 -4.37 1.47
N GLU A 119 -16.90 -5.60 1.20
CA GLU A 119 -17.18 -6.77 2.04
C GLU A 119 -16.46 -6.66 3.40
N MET A 120 -15.22 -6.19 3.41
CA MET A 120 -14.48 -5.91 4.64
C MET A 120 -15.22 -4.88 5.52
N ASN A 121 -15.69 -3.78 4.93
CA ASN A 121 -16.45 -2.75 5.63
C ASN A 121 -17.80 -3.26 6.12
N THR A 122 -18.42 -4.19 5.40
CA THR A 122 -19.64 -4.87 5.85
C THR A 122 -19.37 -5.65 7.13
N ILE A 123 -18.29 -6.43 7.19
CA ILE A 123 -17.86 -7.11 8.42
C ILE A 123 -17.55 -6.11 9.52
N ASN A 124 -16.75 -5.07 9.22
CA ASN A 124 -16.37 -4.04 10.18
C ASN A 124 -17.61 -3.42 10.84
N HIS A 125 -18.62 -3.07 10.03
CA HIS A 125 -19.89 -2.54 10.52
C HIS A 125 -20.57 -3.50 11.51
N TYR A 126 -20.67 -4.79 11.18
CA TYR A 126 -21.32 -5.78 12.04
C TYR A 126 -20.60 -6.01 13.37
N ILE A 127 -19.28 -5.88 13.41
CA ILE A 127 -18.52 -6.02 14.66
C ILE A 127 -18.35 -4.69 15.42
N GLY A 128 -18.82 -3.58 14.87
CA GLY A 128 -18.68 -2.25 15.46
C GLY A 128 -17.31 -1.62 15.25
N MET A 129 -16.55 -2.05 14.25
CA MET A 129 -15.30 -1.41 13.85
C MET A 129 -15.59 -0.28 12.86
N TYR A 130 -14.78 0.78 12.89
CA TYR A 130 -14.87 1.85 11.90
C TYR A 130 -14.60 1.33 10.48
N PRO A 131 -15.18 1.98 9.44
CA PRO A 131 -14.85 1.67 8.06
C PRO A 131 -13.36 1.97 7.76
N MET A 132 -12.81 1.30 6.76
CA MET A 132 -11.39 1.40 6.37
C MET A 132 -10.99 2.81 5.94
N GLU A 133 -11.94 3.59 5.41
CA GLU A 133 -11.77 4.99 5.02
C GLU A 133 -11.34 5.88 6.19
N HIS A 134 -11.64 5.48 7.42
CA HIS A 134 -11.39 6.29 8.62
C HIS A 134 -9.89 6.39 8.97
N GLY A 135 -9.12 5.36 8.66
CA GLY A 135 -7.73 5.22 9.06
C GLY A 135 -6.74 5.70 8.01
N GLY A 136 -5.54 6.08 8.44
CA GLY A 136 -4.44 6.38 7.52
C GLY A 136 -4.65 7.61 6.63
N ASN A 137 -5.55 8.53 6.99
CA ASN A 137 -5.90 9.68 6.14
C ASN A 137 -4.69 10.60 5.89
N LEU A 138 -3.93 10.89 6.94
CA LEU A 138 -2.72 11.72 6.83
C LEU A 138 -1.66 11.01 6.00
N GLU A 139 -1.39 9.74 6.29
CA GLU A 139 -0.38 8.92 5.65
C GLU A 139 -0.64 8.80 4.14
N ARG A 140 -1.89 8.52 3.75
CA ARG A 140 -2.30 8.46 2.34
C ARG A 140 -2.18 9.82 1.65
N ALA A 141 -2.55 10.91 2.32
CA ALA A 141 -2.44 12.25 1.77
C ALA A 141 -0.99 12.71 1.55
N ILE A 142 -0.06 12.31 2.43
CA ILE A 142 1.35 12.69 2.31
C ILE A 142 2.15 11.76 1.39
N ALA A 143 1.68 10.53 1.14
CA ALA A 143 2.43 9.51 0.40
C ALA A 143 2.95 9.96 -0.99
N PRO A 144 2.15 10.62 -1.85
CA PRO A 144 2.64 11.13 -3.14
C PRO A 144 3.83 12.08 -2.99
N TYR A 145 3.76 12.99 -2.02
CA TYR A 145 4.80 13.98 -1.74
C TYR A 145 6.05 13.34 -1.13
N TYR A 146 5.86 12.40 -0.19
CA TYR A 146 6.95 11.65 0.42
C TYR A 146 7.74 10.86 -0.63
N LEU A 147 7.06 10.16 -1.55
CA LEU A 147 7.71 9.41 -2.62
C LEU A 147 8.45 10.30 -3.60
N LEU A 148 7.86 11.45 -3.96
CA LEU A 148 8.52 12.44 -4.80
C LEU A 148 9.80 12.97 -4.13
N ILE A 149 9.71 13.36 -2.86
CA ILE A 149 10.86 13.86 -2.10
C ILE A 149 11.93 12.77 -1.96
N ALA A 150 11.57 11.54 -1.60
CA ALA A 150 12.52 10.43 -1.48
C ALA A 150 13.23 10.14 -2.81
N THR A 151 12.50 10.18 -3.93
CA THR A 151 13.06 10.03 -5.28
C THR A 151 14.06 11.15 -5.59
N LEU A 152 13.69 12.42 -5.33
CA LEU A 152 14.56 13.57 -5.53
C LEU A 152 15.80 13.54 -4.61
N CYS A 153 15.67 13.06 -3.38
CA CYS A 153 16.79 12.91 -2.47
C CYS A 153 17.78 11.84 -2.99
N MET A 154 17.30 10.71 -3.52
CA MET A 154 18.17 9.71 -4.16
C MET A 154 18.87 10.27 -5.41
N LEU A 155 18.18 11.08 -6.22
CA LEU A 155 18.82 11.78 -7.34
C LEU A 155 19.89 12.75 -6.84
N ALA A 156 19.59 13.57 -5.84
CA ALA A 156 20.55 14.50 -5.24
C ALA A 156 21.77 13.77 -4.67
N PHE A 157 21.58 12.59 -4.05
CA PHE A 157 22.66 11.77 -3.51
C PHE A 157 23.68 11.35 -4.58
N LEU A 158 23.28 11.18 -5.83
CA LEU A 158 24.19 10.84 -6.93
C LEU A 158 25.21 11.95 -7.22
N TYR A 159 24.86 13.21 -6.97
CA TYR A 159 25.64 14.38 -7.38
C TYR A 159 26.18 15.20 -6.20
N TYR A 160 25.67 15.00 -4.99
CA TYR A 160 26.08 15.76 -3.81
C TYR A 160 27.07 14.99 -2.93
N ASP A 161 28.31 15.49 -2.83
CA ASP A 161 29.41 14.87 -2.07
C ASP A 161 29.64 15.50 -0.69
N GLY A 162 28.83 16.49 -0.28
CA GLY A 162 28.99 17.15 1.00
C GLY A 162 28.76 16.24 2.21
N LYS A 163 29.17 16.71 3.40
CA LYS A 163 29.14 15.96 4.67
C LYS A 163 27.78 15.37 5.07
N PHE A 164 26.69 15.92 4.53
CA PHE A 164 25.31 15.51 4.84
C PHE A 164 24.69 14.61 3.77
N ASN A 165 25.46 14.10 2.80
CA ASN A 165 24.92 13.27 1.72
C ASN A 165 24.11 12.07 2.24
N SER A 166 24.52 11.45 3.36
CA SER A 166 23.82 10.28 3.90
C SER A 166 22.40 10.60 4.38
N LEU A 167 22.11 11.86 4.75
CA LEU A 167 20.77 12.28 5.17
C LEU A 167 19.76 12.19 4.02
N LEU A 168 20.21 12.33 2.77
CA LEU A 168 19.37 12.20 1.58
C LEU A 168 18.81 10.80 1.41
N MET A 169 19.48 9.78 1.96
CA MET A 169 19.02 8.39 1.85
C MET A 169 18.08 8.00 3.00
N VAL A 170 18.01 8.81 4.06
CA VAL A 170 17.21 8.51 5.26
C VAL A 170 15.73 8.28 4.94
N PRO A 171 15.04 9.11 4.14
CA PRO A 171 13.64 8.87 3.81
C PRO A 171 13.39 7.45 3.32
N THR A 172 14.11 7.00 2.29
CA THR A 172 13.97 5.65 1.72
C THR A 172 14.37 4.56 2.70
N ILE A 173 15.42 4.77 3.50
CA ILE A 173 15.91 3.78 4.49
C ILE A 173 14.85 3.49 5.55
N ILE A 174 14.17 4.51 6.07
CA ILE A 174 13.20 4.37 7.16
C ILE A 174 11.79 3.99 6.69
N ALA A 175 11.52 4.00 5.38
CA ALA A 175 10.20 3.74 4.81
C ALA A 175 9.52 2.46 5.34
N PRO A 176 10.21 1.29 5.46
CA PRO A 176 9.58 0.08 6.01
C PRO A 176 9.16 0.25 7.47
N VAL A 177 9.98 0.93 8.27
CA VAL A 177 9.70 1.18 9.69
C VAL A 177 8.53 2.15 9.85
N LEU A 178 8.48 3.21 9.03
CA LEU A 178 7.37 4.15 9.03
C LEU A 178 6.05 3.45 8.69
N PHE A 179 6.06 2.64 7.62
CA PHE A 179 4.89 1.85 7.23
C PHE A 179 4.43 0.92 8.35
N MET A 180 5.33 0.10 8.92
CA MET A 180 4.96 -0.84 9.98
C MET A 180 4.45 -0.13 11.23
N SER A 181 5.04 1.01 11.59
CA SER A 181 4.61 1.79 12.75
C SER A 181 3.19 2.34 12.55
N ALA A 182 2.91 2.90 11.37
CA ALA A 182 1.57 3.38 11.03
C ALA A 182 0.57 2.23 10.95
N PHE A 183 0.90 1.14 10.25
CA PHE A 183 0.03 -0.02 10.09
C PHE A 183 -0.35 -0.64 11.44
N VAL A 184 0.62 -0.93 12.30
CA VAL A 184 0.38 -1.47 13.65
C VAL A 184 -0.41 -0.48 14.51
N GLY A 185 -0.07 0.81 14.46
CA GLY A 185 -0.77 1.86 15.19
C GLY A 185 -2.25 1.95 14.80
N TRP A 186 -2.55 1.89 13.50
CA TRP A 186 -3.92 1.90 13.00
C TRP A 186 -4.68 0.63 13.35
N LEU A 187 -4.08 -0.57 13.21
CA LEU A 187 -4.72 -1.81 13.65
C LEU A 187 -5.08 -1.76 15.14
N TYR A 188 -4.14 -1.31 15.98
CA TYR A 188 -4.41 -1.13 17.41
C TYR A 188 -5.55 -0.16 17.64
N TRP A 189 -5.52 1.00 16.97
CA TRP A 189 -6.57 2.01 17.11
C TRP A 189 -7.94 1.44 16.72
N TYR A 190 -8.06 0.77 15.57
CA TYR A 190 -9.30 0.16 15.12
C TYR A 190 -9.86 -0.85 16.13
N GLY A 191 -9.00 -1.76 16.63
CA GLY A 191 -9.42 -2.78 17.59
C GLY A 191 -9.73 -2.27 18.99
N HIS A 192 -9.36 -1.03 19.33
CA HIS A 192 -9.60 -0.41 20.64
C HIS A 192 -10.60 0.75 20.62
N ASN A 193 -11.04 1.19 19.44
CA ASN A 193 -12.05 2.24 19.26
C ASN A 193 -13.35 1.66 18.67
N MET A 194 -13.76 0.51 19.21
CA MET A 194 -14.96 -0.23 18.82
C MET A 194 -16.23 0.50 19.26
N GLN A 195 -17.30 0.30 18.51
CA GLN A 195 -18.49 1.15 18.52
C GLN A 195 -19.74 0.39 18.95
N GLU A 196 -20.67 1.10 19.55
CA GLU A 196 -21.87 0.48 20.13
C GLU A 196 -22.93 0.05 19.10
N TRP A 197 -22.82 0.48 17.84
CA TRP A 197 -23.74 0.04 16.78
C TRP A 197 -23.51 -1.39 16.29
N GLY A 198 -22.33 -1.98 16.58
CA GLY A 198 -22.01 -3.34 16.12
C GLY A 198 -23.00 -4.37 16.65
N ALA A 199 -23.55 -5.18 15.75
CA ALA A 199 -24.46 -6.27 16.07
C ALA A 199 -23.78 -7.35 16.93
N PHE A 200 -22.49 -7.60 16.68
CA PHE A 200 -21.68 -8.52 17.47
C PHE A 200 -20.74 -7.75 18.39
N LYS A 201 -20.91 -7.92 19.70
CA LYS A 201 -20.08 -7.27 20.71
C LYS A 201 -18.75 -8.02 20.86
N ILE A 202 -17.70 -7.48 20.25
CA ILE A 202 -16.33 -7.96 20.42
C ILE A 202 -15.62 -7.09 21.46
N LYS A 203 -14.92 -7.73 22.40
CA LYS A 203 -14.07 -7.00 23.34
C LYS A 203 -12.91 -6.35 22.58
N PRO A 204 -12.40 -5.20 23.02
CA PRO A 204 -11.20 -4.61 22.43
C PRO A 204 -10.09 -5.63 22.24
N PHE A 205 -9.46 -5.62 21.07
CA PHE A 205 -8.47 -6.61 20.67
C PHE A 205 -7.43 -5.98 19.75
N MET A 206 -6.31 -6.69 19.56
CA MET A 206 -5.33 -6.33 18.54
C MET A 206 -5.61 -7.17 17.29
N PRO A 207 -6.00 -6.56 16.15
CA PRO A 207 -6.05 -7.27 14.88
C PRO A 207 -4.68 -7.89 14.55
N THR A 208 -4.68 -9.04 13.91
CA THR A 208 -3.46 -9.78 13.59
C THR A 208 -2.54 -8.94 12.71
N VAL A 209 -1.38 -8.57 13.25
CA VAL A 209 -0.36 -7.79 12.52
C VAL A 209 0.37 -8.66 11.51
N LEU A 210 0.72 -9.88 11.89
CA LEU A 210 1.50 -10.82 11.09
C LEU A 210 1.12 -12.25 11.46
N GLY A 211 0.96 -13.10 10.44
CA GLY A 211 0.61 -14.50 10.58
C GLY A 211 -0.89 -14.74 10.53
N ASP A 212 -1.26 -15.95 10.95
CA ASP A 212 -2.64 -16.37 11.09
C ASP A 212 -3.15 -16.05 12.50
N GLY A 213 -4.37 -15.55 12.60
CA GLY A 213 -5.03 -15.32 13.87
C GLY A 213 -6.52 -15.56 13.79
N SER A 214 -7.23 -15.13 14.82
CA SER A 214 -8.68 -15.25 14.86
C SER A 214 -9.30 -14.08 15.61
N VAL A 215 -10.40 -13.58 15.08
CA VAL A 215 -11.19 -12.49 15.66
C VAL A 215 -12.64 -12.94 15.66
N ALA A 216 -13.18 -13.22 16.84
CA ALA A 216 -14.48 -13.90 16.99
C ALA A 216 -14.57 -15.19 16.14
N HIS A 217 -15.46 -15.24 15.14
CA HIS A 217 -15.64 -16.38 14.25
C HIS A 217 -14.86 -16.26 12.94
N PHE A 218 -14.06 -15.21 12.79
CA PHE A 218 -13.24 -14.99 11.60
C PHE A 218 -11.83 -15.53 11.83
N THR A 219 -11.32 -16.28 10.86
CA THR A 219 -9.89 -16.57 10.75
C THR A 219 -9.25 -15.43 9.97
N THR A 220 -8.15 -14.90 10.48
CA THR A 220 -7.48 -13.74 9.89
C THR A 220 -6.11 -14.17 9.35
N HIS A 221 -5.78 -13.70 8.16
CA HIS A 221 -4.48 -13.92 7.53
C HIS A 221 -3.82 -12.57 7.28
N SER A 222 -2.61 -12.35 7.77
CA SER A 222 -1.92 -11.06 7.65
C SER A 222 -0.46 -11.22 7.28
N TYR A 223 -0.07 -10.78 6.08
CA TYR A 223 1.26 -11.09 5.54
C TYR A 223 1.83 -9.94 4.69
N PRO A 224 3.17 -9.77 4.69
CA PRO A 224 3.83 -8.85 3.76
C PRO A 224 3.65 -9.33 2.32
N THR A 225 3.35 -8.40 1.43
CA THR A 225 3.31 -8.64 -0.02
C THR A 225 4.56 -8.08 -0.69
N ILE A 226 4.61 -8.16 -2.03
CA ILE A 226 5.77 -7.75 -2.82
C ILE A 226 6.25 -6.32 -2.51
N GLY A 227 5.34 -5.37 -2.27
CA GLY A 227 5.69 -3.99 -1.96
C GLY A 227 6.54 -3.86 -0.70
N PHE A 228 6.23 -4.61 0.37
CA PHE A 228 7.02 -4.56 1.61
C PHE A 228 8.45 -5.08 1.39
N TRP A 229 8.59 -6.22 0.69
CA TRP A 229 9.91 -6.77 0.37
C TRP A 229 10.74 -5.85 -0.51
N VAL A 230 10.09 -5.20 -1.49
CA VAL A 230 10.73 -4.19 -2.34
C VAL A 230 11.19 -2.99 -1.50
N MET A 231 10.39 -2.52 -0.54
CA MET A 231 10.80 -1.45 0.39
C MET A 231 12.02 -1.85 1.23
N MET A 232 12.07 -3.10 1.72
CA MET A 232 13.22 -3.63 2.46
C MET A 232 14.49 -3.67 1.59
N VAL A 233 14.37 -4.15 0.35
CA VAL A 233 15.49 -4.18 -0.61
C VAL A 233 15.99 -2.76 -0.91
N MET A 234 15.09 -1.80 -1.14
CA MET A 234 15.48 -0.40 -1.34
C MET A 234 16.22 0.18 -0.14
N SER A 235 15.74 -0.09 1.08
CA SER A 235 16.41 0.35 2.31
C SER A 235 17.84 -0.20 2.40
N VAL A 236 18.02 -1.50 2.14
CA VAL A 236 19.35 -2.14 2.11
C VAL A 236 20.25 -1.53 1.03
N LEU A 237 19.75 -1.34 -0.20
CA LEU A 237 20.50 -0.70 -1.28
C LEU A 237 20.95 0.71 -0.91
N CYS A 238 20.07 1.47 -0.27
CA CYS A 238 20.35 2.83 0.18
C CYS A 238 21.43 2.86 1.29
N ILE A 239 21.39 1.91 2.24
CA ILE A 239 22.43 1.74 3.26
C ILE A 239 23.78 1.39 2.60
N LEU A 240 23.79 0.44 1.65
CA LEU A 240 25.00 0.06 0.92
C LEU A 240 25.57 1.22 0.09
N ALA A 241 24.71 2.05 -0.50
CA ALA A 241 25.11 3.25 -1.22
C ALA A 241 25.83 4.25 -0.29
N VAL A 242 25.28 4.50 0.90
CA VAL A 242 25.89 5.37 1.90
C VAL A 242 27.28 4.88 2.31
N PHE A 243 27.42 3.59 2.67
CA PHE A 243 28.72 3.04 3.06
C PHE A 243 29.73 3.06 1.91
N SER A 244 29.30 2.72 0.70
CA SER A 244 30.16 2.75 -0.47
C SER A 244 30.64 4.16 -0.79
N LYS A 245 29.76 5.17 -0.70
CA LYS A 245 30.13 6.55 -1.01
C LYS A 245 31.09 7.13 0.03
N LYS A 246 30.83 6.88 1.32
CA LYS A 246 31.74 7.26 2.40
C LYS A 246 33.14 6.67 2.22
N LYS A 247 33.23 5.40 1.83
CA LYS A 247 34.52 4.76 1.56
C LYS A 247 35.27 5.43 0.40
N GLU A 248 34.57 5.83 -0.65
CA GLU A 248 35.15 6.46 -1.84
C GLU A 248 35.61 7.90 -1.59
N LEU A 249 34.86 8.67 -0.80
CA LEU A 249 35.23 10.05 -0.44
C LEU A 249 36.38 10.13 0.59
N ASN A 250 36.64 9.04 1.31
CA ASN A 250 37.71 8.93 2.30
C ASN A 250 38.96 8.21 1.77
N ALA A 251 38.95 7.73 0.52
CA ALA A 251 40.05 7.06 -0.15
C ALA A 251 40.86 8.04 -0.99
#